data_AF-A0A0F7SBY0-F1
#
_entry.id   AF-A0A0F7SBY0-F1
#
_cell.length_a   1.000
_cell.length_b   1.000
_cell.length_c   1.000
_cell.angle_alpha   90.00
_cell.angle_beta   90.00
_cell.angle_gamma   90.00
#
_symmetry.space_group_name_H-M   'P 1'
#
loop_
_entity.id
_entity.type
_entity.pdbx_description
1 polymer ?
#
loop_
_entity_poly.entity_id
_entity_poly.type
_entity_poly.pdbx_seq_one_letter_code
_entity_poly.pdbx_strand_id
1 'polypeptide(L)'
;MEDTIAHTRRREVSGKKLIEQPVVRYKIGHMAREVEALQAWVESIVFQQLNLTIAQSNLLTGGTCALLKAHAGIVLDNVVRESVHLLGGMGLTKGGTGERIERIYREVKGLTVPGGSEDVLIDLGVRQQLKLVGPKSKF
;
A
#
# COMPACT_ATOMS: atom_id res chain seq x y z
N MET A 1 6.27 -0.56 -8.99
CA MET A 1 7.08 -1.78 -8.82
C MET A 1 7.54 -2.36 -10.15
N GLU A 2 6.63 -2.60 -11.10
CA GLU A 2 6.97 -3.13 -12.45
C GLU A 2 8.05 -2.30 -13.16
N ASP A 3 7.86 -0.97 -13.23
CA ASP A 3 8.81 -0.04 -13.84
C ASP A 3 10.20 -0.12 -13.17
N THR A 4 10.23 -0.27 -11.84
CA THR A 4 11.44 -0.44 -11.03
C THR A 4 12.18 -1.73 -11.37
N ILE A 5 11.46 -2.84 -11.52
CA ILE A 5 12.04 -4.14 -11.91
C ILE A 5 12.57 -4.04 -13.34
N ALA A 6 11.81 -3.46 -14.27
CA ALA A 6 12.22 -3.26 -15.65
C ALA A 6 13.46 -2.36 -15.76
N HIS A 7 13.60 -1.35 -14.90
CA HIS A 7 14.79 -0.52 -14.82
C HIS A 7 16.00 -1.30 -14.28
N THR A 8 15.86 -1.96 -13.13
CA THR A 8 16.96 -2.65 -12.44
C THR A 8 17.50 -3.85 -13.21
N ARG A 9 16.70 -4.49 -14.07
CA ARG A 9 17.14 -5.54 -15.01
C ARG A 9 18.00 -5.03 -16.17
N ARG A 10 17.84 -3.76 -16.55
CA ARG A 10 18.59 -3.15 -17.66
C ARG A 10 19.83 -2.40 -17.19
N ARG A 11 19.70 -1.68 -16.07
CA ARG A 11 20.76 -0.85 -15.47
C ARG A 11 21.95 -1.70 -15.02
N GLU A 12 23.16 -1.24 -15.34
CA GLU A 12 24.41 -1.82 -14.88
C GLU A 12 25.12 -0.90 -13.89
N VAL A 13 25.69 -1.50 -12.85
CA VAL A 13 26.51 -0.84 -11.84
C VAL A 13 27.63 -1.80 -11.45
N SER A 14 28.88 -1.32 -11.48
CA SER A 14 30.07 -2.12 -11.15
C SER A 14 30.16 -3.44 -11.94
N GLY A 15 29.85 -3.39 -13.24
CA GLY A 15 29.97 -4.53 -14.16
C GLY A 15 28.89 -5.61 -14.02
N LYS A 16 27.82 -5.35 -13.24
CA LYS A 16 26.70 -6.28 -13.01
C LYS A 16 25.37 -5.57 -13.17
N LYS A 17 24.29 -6.32 -13.43
CA LYS A 17 22.94 -5.72 -13.44
C LYS A 17 22.59 -5.24 -12.04
N LEU A 18 21.87 -4.14 -11.92
CA LEU A 18 21.50 -3.57 -10.63
C LEU A 18 20.68 -4.58 -9.80
N ILE A 19 19.80 -5.36 -10.44
CA ILE A 19 19.02 -6.42 -9.77
C ILE A 19 19.88 -7.57 -9.23
N GLU A 20 21.14 -7.70 -9.65
CA GLU A 20 22.08 -8.71 -9.11
C GLU A 20 22.65 -8.32 -7.74
N GLN A 21 22.46 -7.08 -7.31
CA GLN A 21 22.85 -6.63 -5.98
C GLN A 21 21.87 -7.17 -4.92
N PRO A 22 22.34 -7.85 -3.84
CA PRO A 22 21.46 -8.41 -2.81
C PRO A 22 20.52 -7.38 -2.17
N VAL A 23 21.02 -6.17 -1.92
CA VAL A 23 20.23 -5.07 -1.35
C VAL A 23 19.06 -4.65 -2.24
N VAL A 24 19.20 -4.74 -3.56
CA VAL A 24 18.14 -4.41 -4.53
C VAL A 24 17.06 -5.48 -4.50
N ARG A 25 17.44 -6.77 -4.48
CA ARG A 25 16.48 -7.87 -4.35
C ARG A 25 15.74 -7.84 -3.02
N TYR A 26 16.43 -7.48 -1.93
CA TYR A 26 15.79 -7.28 -0.63
C TYR A 26 14.69 -6.22 -0.71
N LYS A 27 14.98 -5.04 -1.28
CA LYS A 27 14.00 -3.96 -1.44
C LYS A 27 12.80 -4.39 -2.29
N ILE A 28 13.05 -5.06 -3.43
CA ILE A 28 11.99 -5.57 -4.31
C ILE A 28 11.14 -6.63 -3.58
N GLY A 29 11.76 -7.58 -2.88
CA GLY A 29 11.05 -8.60 -2.13
C GLY A 29 10.21 -8.02 -0.99
N HIS A 30 10.71 -6.98 -0.31
CA HIS A 30 9.96 -6.26 0.72
C HIS A 30 8.74 -5.52 0.16
N MET A 31 8.90 -4.82 -0.97
CA MET A 31 7.76 -4.20 -1.67
C MET A 31 6.74 -5.25 -2.09
N ALA A 32 7.19 -6.36 -2.69
CA ALA A 32 6.31 -7.41 -3.18
C ALA A 32 5.48 -8.04 -2.04
N ARG A 33 6.11 -8.45 -0.93
CA ARG A 33 5.38 -9.07 0.20
C ARG A 33 4.28 -8.16 0.77
N GLU A 34 4.49 -6.85 0.77
CA GLU A 34 3.52 -5.88 1.29
C GLU A 34 2.35 -5.68 0.33
N VAL A 35 2.63 -5.62 -0.98
CA VAL A 35 1.60 -5.55 -2.01
C VAL A 35 0.74 -6.82 -2.03
N GLU A 36 1.36 -7.99 -1.95
CA GLU A 36 0.64 -9.28 -1.90
C GLU A 36 -0.22 -9.39 -0.63
N ALA A 37 0.31 -8.99 0.54
CA ALA A 37 -0.46 -8.97 1.77
C ALA A 37 -1.66 -8.00 1.70
N LEU A 38 -1.46 -6.83 1.09
CA LEU A 38 -2.52 -5.86 0.86
C LEU A 38 -3.61 -6.43 -0.04
N GLN A 39 -3.25 -7.07 -1.16
CA GLN A 39 -4.19 -7.70 -2.09
C GLN A 39 -5.02 -8.78 -1.39
N ALA A 40 -4.38 -9.67 -0.63
CA ALA A 40 -5.07 -10.71 0.13
C ALA A 40 -6.06 -10.13 1.15
N TRP A 41 -5.72 -9.02 1.82
CA TRP A 41 -6.61 -8.36 2.76
C TRP A 41 -7.80 -7.68 2.06
N VAL A 42 -7.58 -7.04 0.90
CA VAL A 42 -8.66 -6.51 0.06
C VAL A 42 -9.64 -7.63 -0.30
N GLU A 43 -9.15 -8.75 -0.82
CA GLU A 43 -9.98 -9.89 -1.22
C GLU A 43 -10.76 -10.46 -0.04
N SER A 44 -10.14 -10.57 1.14
CA SER A 44 -10.79 -11.04 2.36
C SER A 44 -11.97 -10.15 2.77
N ILE A 45 -11.81 -8.82 2.71
CA ILE A 45 -12.90 -7.88 3.04
C ILE A 45 -14.00 -7.95 1.99
N VAL A 46 -13.65 -7.92 0.71
CA VAL A 46 -14.63 -7.99 -0.39
C VAL A 46 -15.46 -9.27 -0.27
N PHE A 47 -14.81 -10.40 -0.03
CA PHE A 47 -15.49 -11.68 0.18
C PHE A 47 -16.48 -11.61 1.35
N GLN A 48 -16.08 -11.05 2.50
CA GLN A 48 -17.00 -10.88 3.64
C GLN A 48 -18.19 -10.00 3.28
N GLN A 49 -17.97 -8.85 2.64
CA GLN A 49 -19.04 -7.91 2.29
C GLN A 49 -20.04 -8.50 1.30
N LEU A 50 -19.61 -9.37 0.38
CA LEU A 50 -20.48 -10.07 -0.57
C LEU A 50 -21.36 -11.15 0.10
N ASN A 51 -20.95 -11.66 1.25
CA ASN A 51 -21.65 -12.74 1.97
C ASN A 51 -22.44 -12.24 3.20
N LEU A 52 -22.49 -10.93 3.42
CA LEU A 52 -23.19 -10.31 4.54
C LEU A 52 -24.32 -9.41 4.04
N THR A 53 -25.35 -9.22 4.86
CA THR A 53 -26.31 -8.12 4.62
C THR A 53 -25.59 -6.77 4.77
N ILE A 54 -26.11 -5.71 4.15
CA ILE A 54 -25.52 -4.36 4.23
C ILE A 54 -25.32 -3.93 5.69
N ALA A 55 -26.31 -4.19 6.55
CA ALA A 55 -26.24 -3.84 7.98
C ALA A 55 -25.11 -4.59 8.72
N GLN A 56 -25.00 -5.90 8.48
CA GLN A 56 -23.92 -6.72 9.08
C GLN A 56 -22.55 -6.33 8.53
N SER A 57 -22.46 -6.11 7.21
CA SER A 57 -21.23 -5.68 6.52
C SER A 57 -20.71 -4.37 7.11
N ASN A 58 -21.58 -3.36 7.23
CA ASN A 58 -21.20 -2.06 7.81
C ASN A 58 -20.70 -2.19 9.25
N LEU A 59 -21.36 -3.03 10.05
CA LEU A 59 -21.01 -3.25 11.46
C LEU A 59 -19.68 -4.01 11.61
N LEU A 60 -19.50 -5.11 10.90
CA LEU A 60 -18.38 -6.03 11.07
C LEU A 60 -17.13 -5.59 10.32
N THR A 61 -17.30 -5.03 9.11
CA THR A 61 -16.16 -4.71 8.22
C THR A 61 -15.77 -3.24 8.25
N GLY A 62 -16.61 -2.34 8.77
CA GLY A 62 -16.34 -0.89 8.75
C GLY A 62 -15.01 -0.51 9.41
N GLY A 63 -14.68 -1.12 10.55
CA GLY A 63 -13.39 -0.93 11.22
C GLY A 63 -12.21 -1.47 10.41
N THR A 64 -12.33 -2.70 9.90
CA THR A 64 -11.28 -3.32 9.09
C THR A 64 -11.07 -2.62 7.75
N CYS A 65 -12.12 -2.05 7.15
CA CYS A 65 -12.02 -1.24 5.93
C CYS A 65 -11.23 0.05 6.18
N ALA A 66 -11.43 0.71 7.33
CA ALA A 66 -10.65 1.89 7.70
C ALA A 66 -9.16 1.54 7.83
N LEU A 67 -8.84 0.45 8.55
CA LEU A 67 -7.46 -0.05 8.69
C LEU A 67 -6.85 -0.41 7.34
N LEU A 68 -7.61 -1.09 6.46
CA LEU A 68 -7.15 -1.46 5.13
C LEU A 68 -6.81 -0.24 4.28
N LYS A 69 -7.65 0.81 4.30
CA LYS A 69 -7.39 2.06 3.55
C LYS A 69 -6.14 2.78 4.08
N ALA A 70 -5.94 2.82 5.40
CA ALA A 70 -4.71 3.37 5.98
C ALA A 70 -3.49 2.54 5.55
N HIS A 71 -3.56 1.21 5.67
CA HIS A 71 -2.49 0.30 5.28
C HIS A 71 -2.12 0.42 3.80
N ALA A 72 -3.12 0.53 2.91
CA ALA A 72 -2.88 0.75 1.49
C ALA A 72 -2.05 2.01 1.23
N GLY A 73 -2.28 3.08 1.98
CA GLY A 73 -1.49 4.32 1.91
C GLY A 73 -0.05 4.14 2.38
N ILE A 74 0.15 3.44 3.50
CA ILE A 74 1.48 3.12 4.05
C ILE A 74 2.29 2.28 3.04
N VAL A 75 1.67 1.25 2.46
CA VAL A 75 2.30 0.39 1.46
C VAL A 75 2.65 1.18 0.21
N LEU A 76 1.73 2.01 -0.30
CA LEU A 76 1.98 2.83 -1.48
C LEU A 76 3.15 3.80 -1.27
N ASP A 77 3.20 4.50 -0.13
CA ASP A 77 4.27 5.43 0.23
C ASP A 77 5.63 4.71 0.30
N ASN A 78 5.67 3.51 0.92
CA ASN A 78 6.88 2.70 0.97
C ASN A 78 7.34 2.26 -0.43
N VAL A 79 6.43 1.69 -1.23
CA VAL A 79 6.74 1.18 -2.57
C VAL A 79 7.23 2.28 -3.49
N VAL A 80 6.60 3.47 -3.45
CA VAL A 80 7.03 4.57 -4.32
C VAL A 80 8.36 5.17 -3.85
N ARG A 81 8.59 5.31 -2.55
CA ARG A 81 9.86 5.82 -2.01
C ARG A 81 11.04 4.90 -2.37
N GLU A 82 10.87 3.60 -2.23
CA GLU A 82 11.88 2.61 -2.62
C GLU A 82 12.08 2.56 -4.14
N SER A 83 11.01 2.74 -4.92
CA SER A 83 11.10 2.83 -6.38
C SER A 83 11.89 4.05 -6.83
N VAL A 84 11.64 5.24 -6.26
CA VAL A 84 12.42 6.44 -6.53
C VAL A 84 13.90 6.22 -6.20
N HIS A 85 14.19 5.62 -5.05
CA HIS A 85 15.57 5.33 -4.66
C HIS A 85 16.28 4.40 -5.67
N LEU A 86 15.61 3.33 -6.12
CA LEU A 86 16.19 2.39 -7.10
C LEU A 86 16.35 2.98 -8.51
N LEU A 87 15.55 3.98 -8.89
CA LEU A 87 15.72 4.73 -10.15
C LEU A 87 16.74 5.87 -10.04
N GLY A 88 17.10 6.29 -8.82
CA GLY A 88 17.93 7.45 -8.57
C GLY A 88 17.28 8.74 -9.12
N GLY A 89 18.09 9.61 -9.74
CA GLY A 89 17.61 10.89 -10.27
C GLY A 89 16.47 10.76 -11.29
N MET A 90 16.40 9.65 -12.04
CA MET A 90 15.31 9.44 -13.00
C MET A 90 13.95 9.30 -12.33
N GLY A 91 13.89 8.82 -11.08
CA GLY A 91 12.65 8.70 -10.32
C GLY A 91 12.10 10.05 -9.85
N LEU A 92 12.86 11.13 -10.02
CA LEU A 92 12.47 12.51 -9.68
C LEU A 92 12.18 13.36 -10.93
N THR A 93 12.45 12.83 -12.13
CA THR A 93 12.29 13.56 -13.38
C THR A 93 10.87 13.41 -13.92
N LYS A 94 10.24 14.54 -14.26
CA LYS A 94 8.98 14.55 -15.00
C LYS A 94 9.25 14.11 -16.44
N GLY A 95 8.59 13.03 -16.87
CA GLY A 95 8.75 12.42 -18.20
C GLY A 95 9.80 11.30 -18.26
N GLY A 96 9.88 10.64 -19.42
CA GLY A 96 10.81 9.53 -19.65
C GLY A 96 10.46 8.27 -18.84
N THR A 97 11.45 7.41 -18.62
CA THR A 97 11.24 6.07 -18.00
C THR A 97 10.77 6.14 -16.54
N GLY A 98 11.07 7.21 -15.82
CA GLY A 98 10.67 7.38 -14.41
C GLY A 98 9.34 8.10 -14.19
N GLU A 99 8.68 8.56 -15.26
CA GLU A 99 7.51 9.45 -15.17
C GLU A 99 6.39 8.90 -14.29
N ARG A 100 6.03 7.64 -14.48
CA ARG A 100 4.94 7.00 -13.71
C ARG A 100 5.27 6.95 -12.22
N ILE A 101 6.53 6.68 -11.86
CA ILE A 101 7.00 6.64 -10.48
C ILE A 101 7.02 8.05 -9.87
N GLU A 102 7.56 9.05 -10.59
CA GLU A 102 7.57 10.45 -10.14
C GLU A 102 6.14 10.95 -9.90
N ARG A 103 5.22 10.66 -10.83
CA ARG A 103 3.83 11.08 -10.73
C ARG A 103 3.17 10.51 -9.48
N ILE A 104 3.30 9.20 -9.24
CA ILE A 104 2.79 8.56 -8.03
C ILE A 104 3.45 9.16 -6.78
N TYR A 105 4.74 9.42 -6.81
CA TYR A 105 5.48 9.99 -5.67
C TYR A 105 4.93 11.37 -5.30
N ARG A 106 4.69 12.22 -6.30
CA ARG A 106 4.12 13.56 -6.13
C ARG A 106 2.67 13.52 -5.68
N GLU A 107 1.90 12.55 -6.13
CA GLU A 107 0.45 12.45 -5.90
C GLU A 107 0.08 11.56 -4.72
N VAL A 108 1.05 10.91 -4.06
CA VAL A 108 0.81 9.94 -2.97
C VAL A 108 -0.10 10.51 -1.89
N LYS A 109 0.11 11.75 -1.45
CA LYS A 109 -0.73 12.39 -0.42
C LYS A 109 -2.14 12.69 -0.90
N GLY A 110 -2.33 12.89 -2.20
CA GLY A 110 -3.65 12.96 -2.82
C GLY A 110 -4.43 11.64 -2.75
N LEU A 111 -3.76 10.51 -2.53
CA LEU A 111 -4.39 9.19 -2.35
C LEU A 111 -4.53 8.81 -0.87
N THR A 112 -3.62 9.26 -0.01
CA THR A 112 -3.62 8.88 1.41
C THR A 112 -4.48 9.77 2.29
N VAL A 113 -4.74 11.02 1.93
CA VAL A 113 -5.48 11.98 2.77
C VAL A 113 -7.00 11.95 2.55
N PRO A 114 -7.52 11.94 1.30
CA PRO A 114 -8.96 11.96 1.09
C PRO A 114 -9.65 10.69 1.62
N GLY A 115 -10.86 10.88 2.17
CA GLY A 115 -11.62 9.79 2.80
C GLY A 115 -11.10 9.39 4.19
N GLY A 116 -10.18 10.16 4.76
CA GLY A 116 -9.58 9.93 6.07
C GLY A 116 -8.07 9.74 5.95
N SER A 117 -7.31 10.51 6.74
CA SER A 117 -5.86 10.34 6.86
C SER A 117 -5.53 9.08 7.67
N GLU A 118 -4.28 8.63 7.56
CA GLU A 118 -3.79 7.40 8.18
C GLU A 118 -4.09 7.32 9.69
N ASP A 119 -3.78 8.36 10.44
CA ASP A 119 -4.03 8.50 11.87
C ASP A 119 -5.53 8.42 12.21
N VAL A 120 -6.37 9.13 11.46
CA VAL A 120 -7.83 9.15 11.66
C VAL A 120 -8.45 7.79 11.38
N LEU A 121 -8.00 7.09 10.33
CA LEU A 121 -8.53 5.79 9.95
C LEU A 121 -8.05 4.66 10.87
N ILE A 122 -6.81 4.74 11.36
CA ILE A 122 -6.31 3.79 12.37
C ILE A 122 -7.13 3.92 13.66
N ASP A 123 -7.34 5.14 14.14
CA ASP A 123 -8.19 5.39 15.31
C ASP A 123 -9.65 4.94 15.08
N LEU A 124 -10.23 5.23 13.91
CA LEU A 124 -11.56 4.74 13.55
C LEU A 124 -11.64 3.21 13.59
N GLY A 125 -10.63 2.52 13.07
CA GLY A 125 -10.53 1.07 13.11
C GLY A 125 -10.62 0.52 14.54
N VAL A 126 -9.85 1.11 15.45
CA VAL A 126 -9.88 0.75 16.89
C VAL A 126 -11.26 1.05 17.50
N ARG A 127 -11.81 2.24 17.26
CA ARG A 127 -13.12 2.63 17.80
C ARG A 127 -14.25 1.72 17.34
N GLN A 128 -14.25 1.27 16.08
CA GLN A 128 -15.24 0.31 15.58
C GLN A 128 -15.06 -1.06 16.22
N GLN A 129 -13.82 -1.53 16.37
CA GLN A 129 -13.54 -2.82 17.01
C GLN A 129 -13.99 -2.86 18.47
N LEU A 130 -13.80 -1.77 19.23
CA LEU A 130 -14.23 -1.66 20.62
C LEU A 130 -15.76 -1.81 20.79
N LYS A 131 -16.55 -1.36 19.81
CA LYS A 131 -18.01 -1.54 19.83
C LYS A 131 -18.42 -3.01 19.68
N LEU A 132 -17.62 -3.80 18.96
CA LEU A 132 -17.86 -5.23 18.76
C LEU A 132 -17.43 -6.06 19.98
N VAL A 133 -16.35 -5.65 20.66
CA VAL A 133 -15.75 -6.40 21.78
C VAL A 133 -16.32 -5.98 23.15
N GLY A 134 -16.98 -4.82 23.25
CA GLY A 134 -17.53 -4.30 24.50
C GLY A 134 -18.53 -5.26 25.19
N PRO A 135 -18.71 -5.14 26.53
CA PRO A 135 -19.60 -6.02 27.29
C PRO A 135 -21.01 -5.97 26.72
N LYS A 136 -21.44 -7.09 26.12
CA LYS A 136 -22.74 -7.33 25.45
C LYS A 136 -23.60 -6.07 25.34
N SER A 137 -23.38 -5.31 24.27
CA SER A 137 -24.32 -4.27 23.87
C SER A 137 -25.69 -4.92 23.74
N LYS A 138 -26.63 -4.52 24.60
CA LYS A 138 -28.01 -5.03 24.66
C LYS A 138 -28.82 -4.51 23.48
N PHE A 139 -28.52 -4.99 22.28
CA PHE A 139 -29.40 -4.87 21.12
C PHE A 139 -29.60 -6.24 20.49
#